data_AF-A0A0V1BEC4-F1
#
_entry.id   AF-A0A0V1BEC4-F1
#
_cell.length_a   1.000
_cell.length_b   1.000
_cell.length_c   1.000
_cell.angle_alpha   90.00
_cell.angle_beta   90.00
_cell.angle_gamma   90.00
#
_symmetry.space_group_name_H-M   'P 1'
#
loop_
_entity.id
_entity.type
_entity.pdbx_description
1 polymer ?
#
loop_
_entity_poly.entity_id
_entity_poly.type
_entity_poly.pdbx_seq_one_letter_code
_entity_poly.pdbx_strand_id
1 'polypeptide(L)'
;MTFANSVDIVAAFLCISWVGGFCTLIVIVIRTVHCSSLFGFNDIEAYCNSVQYQFNICCIGAGYVGGPTSCVIAYKCPDIRVTVVDRSEIKIQEWNSNNLPIYEPGLDKLVKQCRGRNLFFTTNAESAIQQAQLIFISVNTPTKTYGFGKGKAADLTHLEAAARLIASVSTESKIVVEKSTVPVRAAESISKILLSNPRPDGVTFQVLSNPEFLAEGTAIENLLEPDRILIGGEQTVEGQEAASKLVDIYLRWVPRDRILTINTWSSELSKLAANAFLAQRISNVNAISSICELTGADIREVAMAIGSDSRIGSKFLEASVGFGGSCFQKDILNLVYLCESLNLEECAEYWNQIILLNDWQRRRFAKNIIEKLFNTVHDKSVAILGFSFKKNTGDARESSASYICRYLLDEGAKLNIYDPKVPKSAIFRDLRCSEYSDESNNESQIQVQIHDNAYSAAEGAHALVILTEWDEFKSLDYEVIYGLMMKPAFIFDGRVILDHQRLQSIGFIVHSIGLKLSEGDSHSTGNGMAELKLTNGICDLIENGQTLSQ
;
A
#
# COMPACT_ATOMS: atom_id res chain seq x y z
N MET A 1 43.25 -34.54 -32.57
CA MET A 1 44.18 -35.21 -31.62
C MET A 1 44.56 -34.16 -30.57
N THR A 2 43.78 -33.91 -29.51
CA THR A 2 43.53 -34.61 -28.22
C THR A 2 44.08 -33.76 -27.04
N PHE A 3 43.14 -33.20 -26.24
CA PHE A 3 43.18 -32.73 -24.81
C PHE A 3 44.16 -31.59 -24.39
N ALA A 4 43.89 -30.64 -23.48
CA ALA A 4 42.77 -30.24 -22.60
C ALA A 4 43.07 -28.85 -21.93
N ASN A 5 42.02 -28.13 -21.47
CA ASN A 5 41.92 -27.24 -20.28
C ASN A 5 42.92 -26.06 -20.07
N SER A 6 42.65 -24.88 -19.49
CA SER A 6 41.50 -24.12 -18.95
C SER A 6 42.09 -22.86 -18.24
N VAL A 7 41.39 -21.70 -18.25
CA VAL A 7 41.33 -20.70 -17.11
C VAL A 7 42.59 -19.83 -16.88
N ASP A 8 42.62 -18.51 -16.58
CA ASP A 8 41.66 -17.43 -16.35
C ASP A 8 42.39 -16.06 -16.39
N ILE A 9 41.69 -15.01 -16.84
CA ILE A 9 42.07 -13.60 -16.64
C ILE A 9 41.19 -13.05 -15.52
N VAL A 10 41.79 -12.57 -14.41
CA VAL A 10 41.06 -11.95 -13.29
C VAL A 10 41.46 -10.47 -13.17
N ALA A 11 40.54 -9.61 -13.61
CA ALA A 11 40.36 -8.17 -13.37
C ALA A 11 41.49 -7.16 -13.72
N ALA A 12 41.10 -6.08 -14.42
CA ALA A 12 41.88 -4.84 -14.56
C ALA A 12 41.08 -3.67 -13.94
N PHE A 13 41.70 -2.88 -13.07
CA PHE A 13 41.12 -1.65 -12.53
C PHE A 13 41.71 -0.42 -13.22
N LEU A 14 40.84 0.49 -13.68
CA LEU A 14 41.20 1.79 -14.22
C LEU A 14 40.93 2.86 -13.15
N CYS A 15 41.99 3.44 -12.59
CA CYS A 15 41.89 4.64 -11.75
C CYS A 15 42.43 5.83 -12.54
N ILE A 16 41.59 6.84 -12.73
CA ILE A 16 41.97 8.14 -13.31
C ILE A 16 42.08 9.13 -12.14
N SER A 17 43.29 9.62 -11.86
CA SER A 17 43.48 10.77 -10.98
C SER A 17 43.97 11.97 -11.79
N TRP A 18 43.44 13.15 -11.46
CA TRP A 18 43.73 14.40 -12.15
C TRP A 18 44.45 15.34 -11.18
N VAL A 19 45.76 15.52 -11.36
CA VAL A 19 46.52 16.60 -10.73
C VAL A 19 47.54 17.13 -11.72
N GLY A 20 47.46 18.42 -12.06
CA GLY A 20 48.57 19.16 -12.68
C GLY A 20 48.86 18.89 -14.17
N GLY A 21 47.84 18.64 -15.00
CA GLY A 21 47.97 18.76 -16.46
C GLY A 21 48.72 17.63 -17.20
N PHE A 22 49.07 16.53 -16.54
CA PHE A 22 49.58 15.32 -17.19
C PHE A 22 48.74 14.09 -16.79
N CYS A 23 48.30 13.32 -17.78
CA CYS A 23 47.54 12.08 -17.57
C CYS A 23 48.52 10.91 -17.52
N THR A 24 48.79 10.39 -16.32
CA THR A 24 49.67 9.22 -16.14
C THR A 24 48.81 7.96 -16.02
N LEU A 25 48.87 7.10 -17.04
CA LEU A 25 48.18 5.81 -17.05
C LEU A 25 48.98 4.80 -16.21
N ILE A 26 48.55 4.51 -14.98
CA ILE A 26 49.17 3.47 -14.17
C ILE A 26 48.43 2.15 -14.44
N VAL A 27 49.03 1.29 -15.27
CA VAL A 27 48.57 -0.08 -15.46
C VAL A 27 49.29 -0.97 -14.44
N ILE A 28 48.59 -1.38 -13.38
CA ILE A 28 49.13 -2.39 -12.46
C ILE A 28 48.92 -3.75 -13.10
N VAL A 29 49.97 -4.27 -13.74
CA VAL A 29 50.03 -5.67 -14.20
C VAL A 29 50.60 -6.49 -13.05
N ILE A 30 49.74 -7.25 -12.35
CA ILE A 30 50.23 -8.27 -11.40
C ILE A 30 50.76 -9.43 -12.23
N ARG A 31 52.06 -9.43 -12.49
CA ARG A 31 52.80 -10.61 -12.95
C ARG A 31 53.01 -11.52 -11.74
N THR A 32 52.50 -12.74 -11.80
CA THR A 32 52.83 -13.82 -10.86
C THR A 32 54.32 -14.14 -10.99
N VAL A 33 55.15 -13.43 -10.23
CA VAL A 33 56.53 -13.83 -9.94
C VAL A 33 56.60 -14.04 -8.43
N HIS A 34 56.57 -15.32 -8.05
CA HIS A 34 57.09 -15.88 -6.80
C HIS A 34 56.91 -14.99 -5.56
N CYS A 35 55.71 -15.01 -4.97
CA CYS A 35 55.55 -14.64 -3.56
C CYS A 35 54.45 -15.51 -2.93
N SER A 36 54.73 -16.80 -2.79
CA SER A 36 53.88 -17.77 -2.09
C SER A 36 54.08 -17.73 -0.56
N SER A 37 54.24 -16.54 0.04
CA SER A 37 54.47 -16.46 1.49
C SER A 37 54.09 -15.15 2.19
N LEU A 38 53.19 -14.29 1.66
CA LEU A 38 52.91 -13.02 2.35
C LEU A 38 51.48 -12.46 2.36
N PHE A 39 50.48 -13.08 1.73
CA PHE A 39 49.08 -12.68 1.94
C PHE A 39 48.18 -13.92 1.93
N GLY A 40 47.54 -14.19 3.06
CA GLY A 40 46.56 -15.27 3.18
C GLY A 40 45.23 -14.83 2.55
N PHE A 41 44.38 -15.79 2.17
CA PHE A 41 42.99 -15.50 1.75
C PHE A 41 42.22 -14.58 2.72
N ASN A 42 42.60 -14.59 4.00
CA ASN A 42 42.08 -13.72 5.05
C ASN A 42 42.36 -12.22 4.82
N ASP A 43 43.40 -11.86 4.08
CA ASP A 43 43.80 -10.45 3.89
C ASP A 43 42.96 -9.75 2.81
N ILE A 44 42.43 -10.49 1.82
CA ILE A 44 41.48 -9.96 0.83
C ILE A 44 40.09 -9.80 1.48
N GLU A 45 39.70 -10.72 2.36
CA GLU A 45 38.47 -10.59 3.16
C GLU A 45 38.59 -9.41 4.14
N ALA A 46 39.77 -9.19 4.73
CA ALA A 46 40.05 -8.03 5.58
C ALA A 46 40.08 -6.70 4.82
N TYR A 47 40.58 -6.66 3.57
CA TYR A 47 40.59 -5.46 2.73
C TYR A 47 39.21 -5.14 2.12
N CYS A 48 38.40 -6.15 1.80
CA CYS A 48 36.99 -5.96 1.49
C CYS A 48 36.18 -5.51 2.73
N ASN A 49 36.60 -5.89 3.93
CA ASN A 49 36.05 -5.42 5.21
C ASN A 49 36.60 -4.06 5.67
N SER A 50 37.61 -3.48 4.99
CA SER A 50 38.23 -2.21 5.41
C SER A 50 37.54 -0.97 4.84
N VAL A 51 36.33 -1.09 4.30
CA VAL A 51 35.47 0.07 4.06
C VAL A 51 34.98 0.57 5.42
N GLN A 52 35.73 1.50 6.00
CA GLN A 52 35.34 2.16 7.23
C GLN A 52 34.21 3.14 6.91
N TYR A 53 32.97 2.70 7.09
CA TYR A 53 31.79 3.56 6.96
C TYR A 53 31.87 4.68 8.00
N GLN A 54 31.63 5.91 7.57
CA GLN A 54 31.67 7.08 8.46
C GLN A 54 30.41 7.19 9.33
N PHE A 55 29.33 6.54 8.92
CA PHE A 55 28.04 6.59 9.59
C PHE A 55 27.27 5.28 9.39
N ASN A 56 26.66 4.77 10.46
CA ASN A 56 25.90 3.53 10.47
C ASN A 56 24.45 3.81 10.88
N ILE A 57 23.54 3.27 10.09
CA ILE A 57 22.09 3.30 10.34
C ILE A 57 21.62 1.88 10.64
N CYS A 58 20.85 1.74 11.71
CA CYS A 58 20.06 0.54 11.98
C CYS A 58 18.58 0.84 11.68
N CYS A 59 17.86 -0.07 11.04
CA CYS A 59 16.40 0.01 10.89
C CYS A 59 15.75 -1.22 11.53
N ILE A 60 15.01 -1.02 12.60
CA ILE A 60 14.25 -2.07 13.28
C ILE A 60 12.88 -2.22 12.61
N GLY A 61 12.69 -3.32 11.89
CA GLY A 61 11.49 -3.67 11.13
C GLY A 61 11.78 -3.77 9.64
N ALA A 62 11.71 -4.98 9.09
CA ALA A 62 11.97 -5.27 7.67
C ALA A 62 10.66 -5.42 6.86
N GLY A 63 9.67 -4.58 7.13
CA GLY A 63 8.38 -4.56 6.43
C GLY A 63 8.33 -3.58 5.25
N TYR A 64 7.11 -3.23 4.85
CA TYR A 64 6.80 -2.29 3.75
C TYR A 64 7.39 -0.87 3.94
N VAL A 65 7.68 -0.46 5.17
CA VAL A 65 8.28 0.86 5.45
C VAL A 65 9.80 0.75 5.58
N GLY A 66 10.28 -0.03 6.56
CA GLY A 66 11.70 -0.08 6.89
C GLY A 66 12.58 -0.65 5.79
N GLY A 67 12.12 -1.68 5.06
CA GLY A 67 12.87 -2.29 3.95
C GLY A 67 13.11 -1.31 2.80
N PRO A 68 12.05 -0.81 2.13
CA PRO A 68 12.19 0.16 1.04
C PRO A 68 12.93 1.44 1.43
N THR A 69 12.64 2.01 2.61
CA THR A 69 13.35 3.21 3.10
C THR A 69 14.85 2.95 3.21
N SER A 70 15.23 1.87 3.89
CA SER A 70 16.64 1.51 4.09
C SER A 70 17.36 1.24 2.78
N CYS A 71 16.65 0.62 1.82
CA CYS A 71 17.18 0.36 0.49
C CYS A 71 17.46 1.66 -0.27
N VAL A 72 16.54 2.64 -0.24
CA VAL A 72 16.74 3.94 -0.89
C VAL A 72 17.85 4.75 -0.21
N ILE A 73 17.92 4.75 1.12
CA ILE A 73 19.03 5.40 1.85
C ILE A 73 20.36 4.77 1.45
N ALA A 74 20.48 3.44 1.46
CA ALA A 74 21.72 2.77 1.06
C ALA A 74 22.09 3.05 -0.41
N TYR A 75 21.11 3.15 -1.29
CA TYR A 75 21.31 3.47 -2.69
C TYR A 75 21.84 4.90 -2.89
N LYS A 76 21.26 5.88 -2.19
CA LYS A 76 21.60 7.30 -2.32
C LYS A 76 22.82 7.72 -1.50
N CYS A 77 23.16 6.96 -0.45
CA CYS A 77 24.25 7.24 0.46
C CYS A 77 25.25 6.06 0.50
N PRO A 78 26.09 5.88 -0.54
CA PRO A 78 27.00 4.73 -0.65
C PRO A 78 28.05 4.64 0.46
N ASP A 79 28.32 5.76 1.14
CA ASP A 79 29.24 5.93 2.26
C ASP A 79 28.61 5.59 3.63
N ILE A 80 27.30 5.36 3.68
CA ILE A 80 26.55 4.99 4.88
C ILE A 80 26.28 3.48 4.87
N ARG A 81 26.57 2.81 5.98
CA ARG A 81 26.16 1.42 6.21
C ARG A 81 24.74 1.40 6.74
N VAL A 82 23.84 0.69 6.06
CA VAL A 82 22.45 0.52 6.48
C VAL A 82 22.20 -0.95 6.82
N THR A 83 21.84 -1.22 8.07
CA THR A 83 21.52 -2.58 8.54
C THR A 83 20.06 -2.65 8.95
N VAL A 84 19.27 -3.45 8.25
CA VAL A 84 17.86 -3.71 8.54
C VAL A 84 17.74 -4.95 9.40
N VAL A 85 17.00 -4.87 10.49
CA VAL A 85 16.81 -5.98 11.43
C VAL A 85 15.34 -6.31 11.64
N ASP A 86 15.04 -7.59 11.77
CA ASP A 86 13.69 -8.08 12.08
C ASP A 86 13.80 -9.37 12.89
N ARG A 87 12.79 -9.65 13.72
CA ARG A 87 12.72 -10.89 14.51
C ARG A 87 12.32 -12.09 13.65
N SER A 88 11.70 -11.84 12.50
CA SER A 88 11.29 -12.88 11.57
C SER A 88 12.49 -13.35 10.74
N GLU A 89 13.02 -14.52 11.10
CA GLU A 89 14.08 -15.19 10.32
C GLU A 89 13.67 -15.41 8.86
N ILE A 90 12.42 -15.82 8.63
CA ILE A 90 11.87 -16.05 7.29
C ILE A 90 11.96 -14.77 6.45
N LYS A 91 11.47 -13.63 6.96
CA LYS A 91 11.54 -12.36 6.23
C LYS A 91 12.98 -11.94 5.94
N ILE A 92 13.90 -12.10 6.89
CA ILE A 92 15.32 -11.76 6.70
C ILE A 92 15.96 -12.68 5.65
N GLN A 93 15.61 -13.98 5.61
CA GLN A 93 16.05 -14.89 4.57
C GLN A 93 15.50 -14.47 3.19
N GLU A 94 14.23 -14.10 3.10
CA GLU A 94 13.61 -13.59 1.87
C GLU A 94 14.31 -12.32 1.38
N TRP A 95 14.56 -11.35 2.26
CA TRP A 95 15.33 -10.13 1.96
C TRP A 95 16.78 -10.40 1.51
N ASN A 96 17.36 -11.53 1.91
CA ASN A 96 18.68 -11.98 1.48
C ASN A 96 18.64 -12.89 0.22
N SER A 97 17.45 -13.23 -0.28
CA SER A 97 17.25 -14.10 -1.44
C SER A 97 16.96 -13.31 -2.74
N ASN A 98 16.63 -14.00 -3.83
CA ASN A 98 16.14 -13.37 -5.07
C ASN A 98 14.62 -13.11 -5.04
N ASN A 99 13.91 -13.61 -4.03
CA ASN A 99 12.47 -13.45 -3.86
C ASN A 99 12.23 -12.60 -2.61
N LEU A 100 12.01 -11.30 -2.81
CA LEU A 100 11.76 -10.36 -1.72
C LEU A 100 10.42 -10.64 -1.03
N PRO A 101 10.29 -10.36 0.28
CA PRO A 101 9.05 -10.62 1.03
C PRO A 101 7.89 -9.68 0.65
N ILE A 102 8.16 -8.63 -0.12
CA ILE A 102 7.18 -7.66 -0.59
C ILE A 102 7.39 -7.37 -2.08
N TYR A 103 6.29 -7.11 -2.77
CA TYR A 103 6.31 -6.68 -4.17
C TYR A 103 6.15 -5.16 -4.24
N GLU A 104 7.17 -4.47 -4.76
CA GLU A 104 7.13 -3.06 -5.09
C GLU A 104 7.86 -2.83 -6.43
N PRO A 105 7.27 -2.09 -7.38
CA PRO A 105 7.93 -1.76 -8.63
C PRO A 105 9.30 -1.10 -8.41
N GLY A 106 10.36 -1.70 -8.98
CA GLY A 106 11.73 -1.18 -8.92
C GLY A 106 12.52 -1.56 -7.66
N LEU A 107 11.90 -2.10 -6.61
CA LEU A 107 12.58 -2.44 -5.35
C LEU A 107 13.67 -3.49 -5.54
N ASP A 108 13.37 -4.57 -6.27
CA ASP A 108 14.31 -5.68 -6.50
C ASP A 108 15.63 -5.23 -7.13
N LYS A 109 15.56 -4.28 -8.08
CA LYS A 109 16.74 -3.69 -8.72
C LYS A 109 17.61 -2.92 -7.71
N LEU A 110 17.00 -2.10 -6.85
CA LEU A 110 17.74 -1.32 -5.85
C LEU A 110 18.36 -2.20 -4.77
N VAL A 111 17.64 -3.22 -4.30
CA VAL A 111 18.14 -4.18 -3.31
C VAL A 111 19.37 -4.89 -3.86
N LYS A 112 19.32 -5.41 -5.09
CA LYS A 112 20.45 -6.10 -5.73
C LYS A 112 21.69 -5.22 -5.90
N GLN A 113 21.51 -3.91 -6.08
CA GLN A 113 22.64 -2.97 -6.22
C GLN A 113 23.33 -2.63 -4.89
N CYS A 114 22.60 -2.71 -3.77
CA CYS A 114 23.11 -2.25 -2.47
C CYS A 114 23.44 -3.40 -1.51
N ARG A 115 22.71 -4.52 -1.62
CA ARG A 115 22.81 -5.66 -0.69
C ARG A 115 24.20 -6.28 -0.73
N GLY A 116 24.81 -6.45 0.44
CA GLY A 116 26.17 -6.97 0.59
C GLY A 116 27.26 -5.92 0.32
N ARG A 117 26.92 -4.75 -0.23
CA ARG A 117 27.83 -3.61 -0.35
C ARG A 117 27.69 -2.71 0.86
N ASN A 118 26.59 -1.97 0.97
CA ASN A 118 26.31 -1.08 2.10
C ASN A 118 24.90 -1.25 2.70
N LEU A 119 24.10 -2.20 2.17
CA LEU A 119 22.82 -2.61 2.72
C LEU A 119 22.91 -4.05 3.24
N PHE A 120 22.46 -4.28 4.47
CA PHE A 120 22.53 -5.59 5.14
C PHE A 120 21.20 -5.92 5.82
N PHE A 121 20.85 -7.21 5.84
CA PHE A 121 19.66 -7.73 6.52
C PHE A 121 20.08 -8.82 7.51
N THR A 122 19.70 -8.69 8.78
CA THR A 122 20.09 -9.64 9.83
C THR A 122 19.03 -9.76 10.93
N THR A 123 19.03 -10.85 11.67
CA THR A 123 18.22 -11.02 12.89
C THR A 123 18.94 -10.52 14.14
N ASN A 124 20.25 -10.24 14.06
CA ASN A 124 21.04 -9.74 15.19
C ASN A 124 20.82 -8.24 15.41
N ALA A 125 19.73 -7.90 16.10
CA ALA A 125 19.38 -6.53 16.42
C ALA A 125 20.37 -5.86 17.39
N GLU A 126 20.90 -6.59 18.38
CA GLU A 126 21.79 -6.03 19.39
C GLU A 126 23.07 -5.46 18.78
N SER A 127 23.74 -6.26 17.94
CA SER A 127 24.96 -5.84 17.27
C SER A 127 24.72 -4.65 16.32
N ALA A 128 23.60 -4.66 15.59
CA ALA A 128 23.25 -3.56 14.69
C ALA A 128 22.96 -2.26 15.45
N ILE A 129 22.27 -2.33 16.59
CA ILE A 129 21.99 -1.17 17.45
C ILE A 129 23.28 -0.60 18.05
N GLN A 130 24.17 -1.47 18.55
CA GLN A 130 25.44 -1.05 19.13
C GLN A 130 26.29 -0.24 18.14
N GLN A 131 26.36 -0.71 16.89
CA GLN A 131 27.16 -0.09 15.83
C GLN A 131 26.54 1.18 15.23
N ALA A 132 25.23 1.38 15.35
CA ALA A 132 24.50 2.46 14.69
C ALA A 132 24.62 3.80 15.43
N GLN A 133 24.71 4.91 14.71
CA GLN A 133 24.55 6.25 15.28
C GLN A 133 23.10 6.74 15.17
N LEU A 134 22.38 6.27 14.15
CA LEU A 134 20.97 6.56 13.91
C LEU A 134 20.17 5.27 13.79
N ILE A 135 19.04 5.19 14.49
CA ILE A 135 18.22 3.98 14.55
C ILE A 135 16.79 4.34 14.16
N PHE A 136 16.33 3.83 13.01
CA PHE A 136 14.91 3.88 12.66
C PHE A 136 14.14 2.79 13.42
N ILE A 137 12.98 3.16 13.95
CA ILE A 137 11.96 2.21 14.40
C ILE A 137 10.83 2.22 13.38
N SER A 138 10.65 1.10 12.69
CA SER A 138 9.68 0.88 11.61
C SER A 138 8.89 -0.42 11.84
N VAL A 139 8.42 -0.59 13.09
CA VAL A 139 7.64 -1.76 13.52
C VAL A 139 6.14 -1.51 13.39
N ASN A 140 5.36 -2.58 13.30
CA ASN A 140 3.92 -2.47 13.24
C ASN A 140 3.34 -1.96 14.57
N THR A 141 2.31 -1.12 14.46
CA THR A 141 1.46 -0.65 15.55
C THR A 141 0.02 -1.05 15.24
N PRO A 142 -0.32 -2.35 15.37
CA PRO A 142 -1.64 -2.85 15.01
C PRO A 142 -2.71 -2.22 15.89
N THR A 143 -3.95 -2.18 15.42
CA THR A 143 -5.08 -1.71 16.25
C THR A 143 -5.30 -2.68 17.42
N LYS A 144 -5.49 -2.17 18.63
CA LYS A 144 -5.77 -2.97 19.83
C LYS A 144 -7.04 -3.79 19.65
N THR A 145 -6.98 -5.07 19.99
CA THR A 145 -8.14 -5.98 19.96
C THR A 145 -8.79 -6.16 21.34
N TYR A 146 -8.24 -5.52 22.38
CA TYR A 146 -8.67 -5.64 23.78
C TYR A 146 -8.48 -4.34 24.57
N GLY A 147 -9.14 -4.26 25.74
CA GLY A 147 -8.99 -3.17 26.70
C GLY A 147 -9.47 -1.79 26.21
N PHE A 148 -9.01 -0.73 26.87
CA PHE A 148 -9.31 0.64 26.49
C PHE A 148 -8.81 0.95 25.07
N GLY A 149 -9.66 1.60 24.27
CA GLY A 149 -9.37 1.89 22.86
C GLY A 149 -9.45 0.68 21.93
N LYS A 150 -10.08 -0.45 22.35
CA LYS A 150 -10.31 -1.60 21.49
C LYS A 150 -10.96 -1.18 20.17
N GLY A 151 -10.37 -1.61 19.06
CA GLY A 151 -10.83 -1.33 17.70
C GLY A 151 -10.46 0.07 17.19
N LYS A 152 -9.81 0.92 17.99
CA LYS A 152 -9.43 2.28 17.58
C LYS A 152 -7.97 2.63 17.84
N ALA A 153 -7.51 2.44 19.08
CA ALA A 153 -6.17 2.80 19.50
C ALA A 153 -5.13 1.83 18.94
N ALA A 154 -3.95 2.34 18.61
CA ALA A 154 -2.79 1.53 18.26
C ALA A 154 -2.20 0.83 19.49
N ASP A 155 -1.74 -0.40 19.26
CA ASP A 155 -0.95 -1.18 20.18
C ASP A 155 0.53 -0.81 20.02
N LEU A 156 1.11 -0.26 21.09
CA LEU A 156 2.50 0.20 21.13
C LEU A 156 3.47 -0.88 21.60
N THR A 157 3.03 -2.13 21.81
CA THR A 157 3.85 -3.22 22.35
C THR A 157 5.18 -3.39 21.59
N HIS A 158 5.14 -3.35 20.25
CA HIS A 158 6.36 -3.52 19.43
C HIS A 158 7.27 -2.29 19.47
N LEU A 159 6.69 -1.08 19.53
CA LEU A 159 7.42 0.18 19.66
C LEU A 159 8.17 0.23 20.99
N GLU A 160 7.47 -0.09 22.08
CA GLU A 160 8.04 -0.16 23.42
C GLU A 160 9.14 -1.22 23.50
N ALA A 161 8.92 -2.41 22.94
CA ALA A 161 9.94 -3.47 22.91
C ALA A 161 11.20 -3.02 22.17
N ALA A 162 11.06 -2.34 21.03
CA ALA A 162 12.19 -1.77 20.29
C ALA A 162 12.94 -0.70 21.11
N ALA A 163 12.21 0.24 21.73
CA ALA A 163 12.81 1.28 22.56
C ALA A 163 13.56 0.69 23.77
N ARG A 164 13.01 -0.35 24.41
CA ARG A 164 13.66 -1.06 25.53
C ARG A 164 14.92 -1.78 25.08
N LEU A 165 14.89 -2.44 23.93
CA LEU A 165 16.06 -3.10 23.36
C LEU A 165 17.17 -2.08 23.04
N ILE A 166 16.82 -0.93 22.47
CA ILE A 166 17.77 0.16 22.22
C ILE A 166 18.40 0.61 23.53
N ALA A 167 17.59 0.87 24.56
CA ALA A 167 18.08 1.27 25.87
C ALA A 167 19.03 0.24 26.50
N SER A 168 18.72 -1.06 26.40
CA SER A 168 19.47 -2.10 27.09
C SER A 168 20.85 -2.39 26.49
N VAL A 169 21.05 -2.11 25.19
CA VAL A 169 22.30 -2.48 24.49
C VAL A 169 23.13 -1.27 24.05
N SER A 170 22.60 -0.06 24.13
CA SER A 170 23.32 1.15 23.72
C SER A 170 24.37 1.56 24.75
N THR A 171 25.63 1.63 24.31
CA THR A 171 26.77 2.09 25.11
C THR A 171 27.23 3.51 24.74
N GLU A 172 26.66 4.08 23.68
CA GLU A 172 27.00 5.40 23.13
C GLU A 172 25.72 6.15 22.78
N SER A 173 25.81 7.49 22.65
CA SER A 173 24.66 8.33 22.30
C SER A 173 24.08 7.98 20.92
N LYS A 174 22.75 7.94 20.82
CA LYS A 174 22.03 7.55 19.59
C LYS A 174 20.97 8.58 19.21
N ILE A 175 20.70 8.70 17.91
CA ILE A 175 19.49 9.33 17.39
C ILE A 175 18.49 8.23 17.08
N VAL A 176 17.33 8.25 17.72
CA VAL A 176 16.25 7.27 17.52
C VAL A 176 15.15 7.95 16.72
N VAL A 177 14.83 7.40 15.57
CA VAL A 177 13.87 7.97 14.62
C VAL A 177 12.65 7.07 14.53
N GLU A 178 11.54 7.55 15.06
CA GLU A 178 10.22 6.94 14.88
C GLU A 178 9.76 7.19 13.44
N LYS A 179 9.55 6.12 12.65
CA LYS A 179 9.14 6.20 11.23
C LYS A 179 7.83 5.45 10.95
N SER A 180 7.32 4.73 11.92
CA SER A 180 6.04 4.04 11.81
C SER A 180 4.88 5.03 11.79
N THR A 181 3.69 4.54 11.44
CA THR A 181 2.47 5.34 11.63
C THR A 181 1.94 5.06 13.03
N VAL A 182 2.24 5.95 13.97
CA VAL A 182 1.94 5.78 15.38
C VAL A 182 1.06 6.95 15.85
N PRO A 183 0.12 6.73 16.79
CA PRO A 183 -0.62 7.82 17.41
C PRO A 183 0.33 8.84 18.01
N VAL A 184 -0.20 10.05 18.15
CA VAL A 184 0.46 11.15 18.82
C VAL A 184 0.83 10.67 20.25
N ARG A 185 2.09 10.87 20.70
CA ARG A 185 2.80 10.39 21.93
C ARG A 185 3.74 9.21 21.73
N ALA A 186 3.97 8.77 20.50
CA ALA A 186 4.93 7.72 20.21
C ALA A 186 6.34 8.10 20.66
N ALA A 187 6.83 9.24 20.19
CA ALA A 187 8.16 9.74 20.51
C ALA A 187 8.30 10.07 21.99
N GLU A 188 7.28 10.63 22.63
CA GLU A 188 7.28 10.88 24.08
C GLU A 188 7.44 9.56 24.87
N SER A 189 6.75 8.51 24.45
CA SER A 189 6.86 7.18 25.05
C SER A 189 8.26 6.58 24.88
N ILE A 190 8.83 6.69 23.67
CA ILE A 190 10.21 6.28 23.39
C ILE A 190 11.19 7.05 24.27
N SER A 191 11.11 8.38 24.29
CA SER A 191 11.97 9.24 25.12
C SER A 191 11.89 8.84 26.59
N LYS A 192 10.68 8.64 27.12
CA LYS A 192 10.48 8.23 28.51
C LYS A 192 11.13 6.88 28.80
N ILE A 193 11.00 5.89 27.90
CA ILE A 193 11.64 4.58 28.05
C ILE A 193 13.16 4.73 28.03
N LEU A 194 13.73 5.40 27.03
CA LEU A 194 15.17 5.58 26.89
C LEU A 194 15.78 6.29 28.11
N LEU A 195 15.12 7.33 28.62
CA LEU A 195 15.61 8.12 29.76
C LEU A 195 15.48 7.39 31.12
N SER A 196 14.53 6.46 31.25
CA SER A 196 14.26 5.75 32.51
C SER A 196 15.12 4.49 32.72
N ASN A 197 15.89 4.06 31.72
CA ASN A 197 16.73 2.88 31.82
C ASN A 197 18.18 3.24 32.22
N PRO A 198 18.90 2.35 32.95
CA PRO A 198 20.31 2.54 33.26
C PRO A 198 21.14 2.71 31.99
N ARG A 199 22.07 3.66 32.00
CA ARG A 199 22.98 3.93 30.89
C ARG A 199 24.33 4.43 31.41
N PRO A 200 25.42 4.25 30.64
CA PRO A 200 26.71 4.85 30.99
C PRO A 200 26.62 6.38 31.12
N ASP A 201 27.45 6.94 31.99
CA ASP A 201 27.52 8.40 32.18
C ASP A 201 27.87 9.11 30.87
N GLY A 202 27.15 10.18 30.56
CA GLY A 202 27.33 10.96 29.33
C GLY A 202 26.61 10.42 28.09
N VAL A 203 25.99 9.23 28.14
CA VAL A 203 25.17 8.71 27.04
C VAL A 203 23.81 9.42 27.00
N THR A 204 23.48 9.96 25.83
CA THR A 204 22.26 10.71 25.57
C THR A 204 21.49 10.15 24.37
N PHE A 205 20.18 10.32 24.38
CA PHE A 205 19.31 9.92 23.28
C PHE A 205 18.55 11.12 22.77
N GLN A 206 18.46 11.25 21.45
CA GLN A 206 17.57 12.21 20.80
C GLN A 206 16.51 11.44 20.03
N VAL A 207 15.24 11.79 20.24
CA VAL A 207 14.12 11.12 19.59
C VAL A 207 13.51 12.04 18.55
N LEU A 208 13.46 11.57 17.31
CA LEU A 208 12.84 12.26 16.19
C LEU A 208 11.60 11.51 15.72
N SER A 209 10.62 12.24 15.21
CA SER A 209 9.54 11.69 14.38
C SER A 209 9.88 11.94 12.92
N ASN A 210 9.85 10.91 12.08
CA ASN A 210 10.03 11.02 10.64
C ASN A 210 8.98 10.16 9.92
N PRO A 211 7.72 10.63 9.88
CA PRO A 211 6.63 9.85 9.34
C PRO A 211 6.85 9.47 7.88
N GLU A 212 6.33 8.32 7.50
CA GLU A 212 6.36 7.86 6.12
C GLU A 212 5.14 8.35 5.33
N PHE A 213 5.34 8.74 4.07
CA PHE A 213 4.30 9.16 3.11
C PHE A 213 4.25 8.33 1.83
N LEU A 214 5.02 7.25 1.73
CA LEU A 214 4.94 6.29 0.63
C LEU A 214 3.54 5.69 0.54
N ALA A 215 3.15 5.40 -0.69
CA ALA A 215 1.99 4.58 -1.00
C ALA A 215 2.46 3.26 -1.62
N GLU A 216 1.90 2.14 -1.16
CA GLU A 216 2.20 0.83 -1.74
C GLU A 216 1.88 0.82 -3.25
N GLY A 217 2.71 0.13 -4.03
CA GLY A 217 2.69 0.11 -5.49
C GLY A 217 3.41 1.29 -6.16
N THR A 218 3.78 2.33 -5.41
CA THR A 218 4.62 3.46 -5.85
C THR A 218 5.70 3.81 -4.83
N ALA A 219 6.04 2.88 -3.92
CA ALA A 219 6.83 3.21 -2.75
C ALA A 219 8.24 3.71 -3.10
N ILE A 220 8.88 3.07 -4.09
CA ILE A 220 10.21 3.44 -4.55
C ILE A 220 10.23 4.82 -5.18
N GLU A 221 9.26 5.14 -6.02
CA GLU A 221 9.12 6.47 -6.61
C GLU A 221 8.93 7.53 -5.52
N ASN A 222 8.03 7.28 -4.56
CA ASN A 222 7.75 8.23 -3.47
C ASN A 222 8.96 8.46 -2.54
N LEU A 223 9.83 7.47 -2.38
CA LEU A 223 11.05 7.61 -1.58
C LEU A 223 12.18 8.31 -2.34
N LEU A 224 12.26 8.12 -3.66
CA LEU A 224 13.25 8.77 -4.52
C LEU A 224 12.89 10.22 -4.82
N GLU A 225 11.61 10.51 -5.04
CA GLU A 225 11.08 11.83 -5.38
C GLU A 225 9.88 12.17 -4.46
N PRO A 226 10.12 12.39 -3.16
CA PRO A 226 9.05 12.72 -2.23
C PRO A 226 8.49 14.12 -2.51
N ASP A 227 7.18 14.29 -2.35
CA ASP A 227 6.55 15.62 -2.29
C ASP A 227 7.13 16.43 -1.13
N ARG A 228 7.36 15.76 0.00
CA ARG A 228 8.04 16.29 1.19
C ARG A 228 8.58 15.20 2.09
N ILE A 229 9.63 15.51 2.83
CA ILE A 229 10.11 14.79 4.00
C ILE A 229 9.75 15.61 5.24
N LEU A 230 9.18 14.98 6.25
CA LEU A 230 8.81 15.62 7.51
C LEU A 230 9.68 15.09 8.65
N ILE A 231 10.32 15.99 9.40
CA ILE A 231 11.18 15.66 10.54
C ILE A 231 10.70 16.48 11.74
N GLY A 232 10.16 15.79 12.73
CA GLY A 232 9.83 16.33 14.05
C GLY A 232 10.97 16.09 15.03
N GLY A 233 11.37 17.12 15.77
CA GLY A 233 12.35 16.99 16.87
C GLY A 233 12.05 17.94 18.02
N GLU A 234 12.71 17.72 19.16
CA GLU A 234 12.65 18.66 20.28
C GLU A 234 13.23 20.02 19.88
N GLN A 235 12.69 21.10 20.45
CA GLN A 235 13.13 22.47 20.19
C GLN A 235 14.27 22.90 21.12
N THR A 236 15.16 21.95 21.41
CA THR A 236 16.42 22.11 22.17
C THR A 236 17.59 22.15 21.20
N VAL A 237 18.79 22.54 21.68
CA VAL A 237 20.00 22.56 20.82
C VAL A 237 20.32 21.15 20.33
N GLU A 238 20.29 20.17 21.22
CA GLU A 238 20.59 18.77 20.93
C GLU A 238 19.53 18.16 19.99
N GLY A 239 18.26 18.53 20.15
CA GLY A 239 17.17 18.10 19.28
C GLY A 239 17.31 18.67 17.86
N GLN A 240 17.70 19.94 17.73
CA GLN A 240 17.97 20.57 16.44
C GLN A 240 19.20 19.97 15.75
N GLU A 241 20.26 19.67 16.49
CA GLU A 241 21.45 18.98 15.95
C GLU A 241 21.11 17.56 15.46
N ALA A 242 20.29 16.82 16.20
CA ALA A 242 19.84 15.50 15.78
C ALA A 242 18.99 15.57 14.51
N ALA A 243 18.04 16.52 14.45
CA ALA A 243 17.24 16.76 13.26
C ALA A 243 18.12 17.15 12.05
N SER A 244 19.14 18.00 12.25
CA SER A 244 20.08 18.39 11.20
C SER A 244 20.83 17.19 10.62
N LYS A 245 21.30 16.26 11.46
CA LYS A 245 21.96 15.04 10.99
C LYS A 245 21.06 14.18 10.10
N LEU A 246 19.76 14.10 10.42
CA LEU A 246 18.79 13.40 9.57
C LEU A 246 18.50 14.18 8.27
N VAL A 247 18.44 15.51 8.33
CA VAL A 247 18.33 16.38 7.15
C VAL A 247 19.51 16.16 6.20
N ASP A 248 20.74 16.10 6.72
CA ASP A 248 21.96 15.89 5.91
C ASP A 248 21.92 14.59 5.11
N ILE A 249 21.33 13.53 5.68
CA ILE A 249 21.12 12.26 4.98
C ILE A 249 20.16 12.48 3.80
N TYR A 250 18.98 13.08 4.05
CA TYR A 250 17.98 13.29 3.01
C TYR A 250 18.43 14.27 1.92
N LEU A 251 19.24 15.28 2.26
CA LEU A 251 19.78 16.27 1.31
C LEU A 251 20.67 15.66 0.21
N ARG A 252 21.11 14.41 0.37
CA ARG A 252 21.85 13.66 -0.66
C ARG A 252 21.03 13.44 -1.94
N TRP A 253 19.69 13.48 -1.86
CA TRP A 253 18.82 13.34 -3.04
C TRP A 253 17.54 14.18 -3.01
N VAL A 254 17.11 14.66 -1.84
CA VAL A 254 15.90 15.47 -1.69
C VAL A 254 16.27 16.95 -1.61
N PRO A 255 15.67 17.82 -2.45
CA PRO A 255 15.83 19.27 -2.35
C PRO A 255 15.45 19.82 -0.96
N ARG A 256 16.20 20.80 -0.46
CA ARG A 256 16.02 21.36 0.89
C ARG A 256 14.62 21.92 1.14
N ASP A 257 14.00 22.53 0.14
CA ASP A 257 12.65 23.10 0.17
C ASP A 257 11.55 22.04 0.36
N ARG A 258 11.86 20.77 0.07
CA ARG A 258 10.97 19.64 0.35
C ARG A 258 11.22 18.98 1.70
N ILE A 259 12.15 19.47 2.52
CA ILE A 259 12.44 18.91 3.86
C ILE A 259 11.91 19.87 4.92
N LEU A 260 10.88 19.44 5.66
CA LEU A 260 10.22 20.23 6.69
C LEU A 260 10.69 19.78 8.07
N THR A 261 11.24 20.71 8.85
CA THR A 261 11.67 20.47 10.23
C THR A 261 10.74 21.21 11.19
N ILE A 262 10.06 20.46 12.06
CA ILE A 262 9.07 20.98 13.02
C ILE A 262 9.23 20.31 14.39
N ASN A 263 8.35 20.61 15.34
CA ASN A 263 8.34 19.89 16.60
C ASN A 263 7.78 18.46 16.43
N THR A 264 8.17 17.56 17.35
CA THR A 264 7.78 16.14 17.31
C THR A 264 6.27 15.93 17.26
N TRP A 265 5.52 16.66 18.07
CA TRP A 265 4.06 16.55 18.16
C TRP A 265 3.36 16.92 16.84
N SER A 266 3.78 18.04 16.26
CA SER A 266 3.26 18.51 14.99
C SER A 266 3.61 17.55 13.84
N SER A 267 4.75 16.86 13.90
CA SER A 267 5.11 15.81 12.93
C SER A 267 4.17 14.61 12.98
N GLU A 268 3.98 14.04 14.17
CA GLU A 268 3.08 12.89 14.38
C GLU A 268 1.64 13.22 13.98
N LEU A 269 1.11 14.37 14.42
CA LEU A 269 -0.24 14.80 14.09
C LEU A 269 -0.43 15.07 12.59
N SER A 270 0.58 15.68 11.93
CA SER A 270 0.50 15.97 10.49
C SER A 270 0.33 14.70 9.65
N LYS A 271 0.90 13.56 10.09
CA LYS A 271 0.72 12.29 9.41
C LYS A 271 -0.72 11.77 9.51
N LEU A 272 -1.30 11.78 10.72
CA LEU A 272 -2.70 11.37 10.92
C LEU A 272 -3.65 12.28 10.15
N ALA A 273 -3.45 13.59 10.23
CA ALA A 273 -4.25 14.57 9.52
C ALA A 273 -4.15 14.37 8.00
N ALA A 274 -2.95 14.23 7.43
CA ALA A 274 -2.79 14.02 5.99
C ALA A 274 -3.55 12.78 5.49
N ASN A 275 -3.45 11.66 6.20
CA ASN A 275 -4.16 10.43 5.83
C ASN A 275 -5.69 10.57 6.00
N ALA A 276 -6.15 11.28 7.03
CA ALA A 276 -7.57 11.59 7.19
C ALA A 276 -8.10 12.47 6.06
N PHE A 277 -7.36 13.48 5.61
CA PHE A 277 -7.74 14.32 4.46
C PHE A 277 -7.80 13.52 3.16
N LEU A 278 -6.84 12.61 2.90
CA LEU A 278 -6.86 11.76 1.71
C LEU A 278 -8.09 10.84 1.70
N ALA A 279 -8.37 10.16 2.81
CA ALA A 279 -9.53 9.29 2.94
C ALA A 279 -10.84 10.07 2.88
N GLN A 280 -10.89 11.28 3.46
CA GLN A 280 -12.06 12.15 3.40
C GLN A 280 -12.43 12.49 1.96
N ARG A 281 -11.45 12.76 1.08
CA ARG A 281 -11.72 13.04 -0.34
C ARG A 281 -12.37 11.86 -1.03
N ILE A 282 -11.87 10.64 -0.79
CA ILE A 282 -12.45 9.40 -1.32
C ILE A 282 -13.88 9.22 -0.79
N SER A 283 -14.08 9.37 0.52
CA SER A 283 -15.41 9.28 1.13
C SER A 283 -16.38 10.33 0.58
N ASN A 284 -15.92 11.56 0.34
CA ASN A 284 -16.72 12.63 -0.24
C ASN A 284 -17.19 12.28 -1.67
N VAL A 285 -16.28 11.86 -2.55
CA VAL A 285 -16.68 11.46 -3.90
C VAL A 285 -17.57 10.22 -3.90
N ASN A 286 -17.37 9.28 -2.97
CA ASN A 286 -18.26 8.13 -2.79
C ASN A 286 -19.66 8.54 -2.32
N ALA A 287 -19.78 9.53 -1.42
CA ALA A 287 -21.08 10.09 -1.04
C ALA A 287 -21.80 10.66 -2.28
N ILE A 288 -21.11 11.49 -3.06
CA ILE A 288 -21.65 12.10 -4.28
C ILE A 288 -22.02 11.03 -5.31
N SER A 289 -21.24 9.95 -5.43
CA SER A 289 -21.51 8.85 -6.36
C SER A 289 -22.93 8.28 -6.18
N SER A 290 -23.41 8.18 -4.93
CA SER A 290 -24.75 7.68 -4.67
C SER A 290 -25.86 8.63 -5.16
N ILE A 291 -25.60 9.94 -5.17
CA ILE A 291 -26.51 10.94 -5.73
C ILE A 291 -26.52 10.81 -7.25
N CYS A 292 -25.34 10.66 -7.88
CA CYS A 292 -25.19 10.47 -9.32
C CYS A 292 -26.03 9.28 -9.83
N GLU A 293 -25.96 8.14 -9.14
CA GLU A 293 -26.71 6.93 -9.50
C GLU A 293 -28.25 7.13 -9.51
N LEU A 294 -28.76 7.98 -8.62
CA LEU A 294 -30.21 8.25 -8.52
C LEU A 294 -30.68 9.34 -9.49
N THR A 295 -29.82 10.32 -9.75
CA THR A 295 -30.16 11.53 -10.52
C THR A 295 -29.82 11.44 -12.00
N GLY A 296 -28.96 10.51 -12.40
CA GLY A 296 -28.49 10.38 -13.78
C GLY A 296 -27.23 11.19 -14.10
N ALA A 297 -26.63 11.86 -13.11
CA ALA A 297 -25.30 12.46 -13.28
C ALA A 297 -24.20 11.38 -13.34
N ASP A 298 -23.05 11.73 -13.94
CA ASP A 298 -21.86 10.86 -14.00
C ASP A 298 -20.83 11.30 -12.97
N ILE A 299 -20.43 10.40 -12.07
CA ILE A 299 -19.46 10.73 -11.01
C ILE A 299 -18.10 11.17 -11.55
N ARG A 300 -17.68 10.68 -12.73
CA ARG A 300 -16.41 11.05 -13.37
C ARG A 300 -16.46 12.48 -13.87
N GLU A 301 -17.59 12.88 -14.45
CA GLU A 301 -17.82 14.27 -14.89
C GLU A 301 -17.85 15.22 -13.70
N VAL A 302 -18.53 14.84 -12.62
CA VAL A 302 -18.57 15.63 -11.39
C VAL A 302 -17.18 15.75 -10.76
N ALA A 303 -16.44 14.65 -10.64
CA ALA A 303 -15.08 14.63 -10.11
C ALA A 303 -14.12 15.49 -10.94
N MET A 304 -14.22 15.41 -12.27
CA MET A 304 -13.46 16.27 -13.19
C MET A 304 -13.80 17.75 -13.00
N ALA A 305 -15.09 18.09 -12.91
CA ALA A 305 -15.54 19.47 -12.74
C ALA A 305 -15.03 20.08 -11.42
N ILE A 306 -15.19 19.38 -10.29
CA ILE A 306 -14.70 19.88 -8.99
C ILE A 306 -13.17 19.88 -8.92
N GLY A 307 -12.51 18.90 -9.54
CA GLY A 307 -11.06 18.76 -9.54
C GLY A 307 -10.34 19.81 -10.39
N SER A 308 -11.06 20.49 -11.28
CA SER A 308 -10.54 21.61 -12.08
C SER A 308 -10.29 22.88 -11.24
N ASP A 309 -10.91 22.99 -10.07
CA ASP A 309 -10.61 24.05 -9.11
C ASP A 309 -9.28 23.75 -8.41
N SER A 310 -8.28 24.60 -8.61
CA SER A 310 -6.93 24.40 -8.05
C SER A 310 -6.87 24.40 -6.53
N ARG A 311 -7.89 24.93 -5.83
CA ARG A 311 -7.99 24.88 -4.36
C ARG A 311 -8.40 23.50 -3.87
N ILE A 312 -9.06 22.72 -4.73
CA ILE A 312 -9.48 21.33 -4.47
C ILE A 312 -8.42 20.37 -5.04
N GLY A 313 -8.01 20.59 -6.29
CA GLY A 313 -7.12 19.70 -7.04
C GLY A 313 -7.79 18.41 -7.51
N SER A 314 -7.18 17.75 -8.50
CA SER A 314 -7.79 16.62 -9.22
C SER A 314 -7.54 15.23 -8.63
N LYS A 315 -6.61 15.09 -7.68
CA LYS A 315 -6.19 13.78 -7.13
C LYS A 315 -7.15 13.28 -6.04
N PHE A 316 -7.22 11.96 -5.85
CA PHE A 316 -8.04 11.32 -4.81
C PHE A 316 -9.54 11.66 -4.94
N LEU A 317 -10.02 11.73 -6.18
CA LEU A 317 -11.42 12.00 -6.53
C LEU A 317 -12.01 10.85 -7.36
N GLU A 318 -11.37 9.69 -7.33
CA GLU A 318 -11.84 8.48 -7.99
C GLU A 318 -12.83 7.75 -7.07
N ALA A 319 -14.11 7.73 -7.44
CA ALA A 319 -15.10 6.94 -6.74
C ALA A 319 -14.79 5.45 -6.84
N SER A 320 -15.09 4.71 -5.77
CA SER A 320 -14.83 3.28 -5.70
C SER A 320 -15.76 2.58 -4.71
N VAL A 321 -15.67 1.26 -4.65
CA VAL A 321 -16.36 0.42 -3.67
C VAL A 321 -16.00 0.75 -2.22
N GLY A 322 -14.91 1.49 -2.02
CA GLY A 322 -14.44 1.96 -0.73
C GLY A 322 -12.91 1.91 -0.68
N PHE A 323 -12.29 2.82 0.08
CA PHE A 323 -10.86 2.74 0.32
C PHE A 323 -10.52 1.52 1.18
N GLY A 324 -9.28 1.04 1.07
CA GLY A 324 -8.74 -0.03 1.89
C GLY A 324 -7.29 0.24 2.28
N GLY A 325 -6.56 -0.84 2.61
CA GLY A 325 -5.17 -0.77 3.00
C GLY A 325 -4.99 -0.48 4.49
N SER A 326 -3.80 -0.80 5.00
CA SER A 326 -3.52 -0.79 6.44
C SER A 326 -3.42 0.61 7.09
N CYS A 327 -3.39 1.68 6.29
CA CYS A 327 -3.16 3.04 6.78
C CYS A 327 -4.47 3.80 7.08
N PHE A 328 -5.35 4.02 6.10
CA PHE A 328 -6.45 4.99 6.24
C PHE A 328 -7.38 4.68 7.41
N GLN A 329 -7.98 3.49 7.43
CA GLN A 329 -8.94 3.14 8.48
C GLN A 329 -8.29 3.19 9.87
N LYS A 330 -7.08 2.62 10.00
CA LYS A 330 -6.32 2.62 11.24
C LYS A 330 -6.02 4.04 11.74
N ASP A 331 -5.53 4.92 10.87
CA ASP A 331 -5.07 6.24 11.26
C ASP A 331 -6.24 7.17 11.61
N ILE A 332 -7.36 7.06 10.90
CA ILE A 332 -8.58 7.80 11.22
C ILE A 332 -9.15 7.33 12.55
N LEU A 333 -9.20 6.02 12.79
CA LEU A 333 -9.67 5.50 14.09
C LEU A 333 -8.73 5.91 15.24
N ASN A 334 -7.42 6.00 15.01
CA ASN A 334 -6.49 6.56 15.99
C ASN A 334 -6.72 8.06 16.21
N LEU A 335 -7.04 8.83 15.17
CA LEU A 335 -7.39 10.25 15.28
C LEU A 335 -8.70 10.45 16.06
N VAL A 336 -9.72 9.63 15.78
CA VAL A 336 -10.98 9.60 16.52
C VAL A 336 -10.71 9.31 18.00
N TYR A 337 -9.94 8.27 18.30
CA TYR A 337 -9.59 7.92 19.68
C TYR A 337 -8.77 9.02 20.37
N LEU A 338 -7.87 9.69 19.64
CA LEU A 338 -7.15 10.85 20.17
C LEU A 338 -8.12 11.97 20.55
N CYS A 339 -9.06 12.33 19.68
CA CYS A 339 -10.08 13.33 19.96
C CYS A 339 -10.91 12.96 21.21
N GLU A 340 -11.39 11.72 21.31
CA GLU A 340 -12.10 11.20 22.49
C GLU A 340 -11.25 11.34 23.76
N SER A 341 -9.96 10.96 23.71
CA SER A 341 -9.05 11.05 24.85
C SER A 341 -8.76 12.48 25.31
N LEU A 342 -8.96 13.47 24.42
CA LEU A 342 -8.81 14.89 24.69
C LEU A 342 -10.14 15.57 25.05
N ASN A 343 -11.25 14.80 25.14
CA ASN A 343 -12.61 15.29 25.35
C ASN A 343 -13.10 16.23 24.22
N LEU A 344 -12.78 15.90 22.97
CA LEU A 344 -13.18 16.63 21.75
C LEU A 344 -14.19 15.80 20.93
N GLU A 345 -15.37 15.56 21.49
CA GLU A 345 -16.35 14.62 20.93
C GLU A 345 -16.86 15.03 19.54
N GLU A 346 -17.09 16.32 19.30
CA GLU A 346 -17.53 16.81 17.98
C GLU A 346 -16.47 16.58 16.90
N CYS A 347 -15.19 16.70 17.26
CA CYS A 347 -14.09 16.38 16.35
C CYS A 347 -14.00 14.87 16.09
N ALA A 348 -14.18 14.05 17.13
CA ALA A 348 -14.19 12.60 17.00
C ALA A 348 -15.30 12.14 16.05
N GLU A 349 -16.51 12.65 16.23
CA GLU A 349 -17.66 12.31 15.37
C GLU A 349 -17.45 12.73 13.92
N TYR A 350 -16.91 13.93 13.69
CA TYR A 350 -16.59 14.41 12.34
C TYR A 350 -15.66 13.46 11.57
N TRP A 351 -14.56 13.03 12.20
CA TRP A 351 -13.62 12.11 11.54
C TRP A 351 -14.18 10.69 11.43
N ASN A 352 -15.02 10.26 12.38
CA ASN A 352 -15.65 8.94 12.37
C ASN A 352 -16.62 8.76 11.19
N GLN A 353 -17.28 9.84 10.73
CA GLN A 353 -18.16 9.80 9.55
C GLN A 353 -17.45 9.31 8.28
N ILE A 354 -16.13 9.54 8.15
CA ILE A 354 -15.35 9.03 7.01
C ILE A 354 -15.37 7.50 6.97
N ILE A 355 -15.23 6.85 8.13
CA ILE A 355 -15.25 5.38 8.27
C ILE A 355 -16.66 4.84 8.04
N LEU A 356 -17.66 5.44 8.69
CA LEU A 356 -19.05 5.02 8.56
C LEU A 356 -19.54 5.06 7.11
N LEU A 357 -19.16 6.10 6.37
CA LEU A 357 -19.51 6.22 4.95
C LEU A 357 -18.77 5.19 4.09
N ASN A 358 -17.51 4.89 4.38
CA ASN A 358 -16.76 3.86 3.66
C ASN A 358 -17.36 2.46 3.86
N ASP A 359 -17.76 2.13 5.10
CA ASP A 359 -18.43 0.87 5.40
C ASP A 359 -19.83 0.79 4.79
N TRP A 360 -20.57 1.90 4.79
CA TRP A 360 -21.84 1.99 4.10
C TRP A 360 -21.68 1.79 2.59
N GLN A 361 -20.67 2.39 1.95
CA GLN A 361 -20.40 2.23 0.52
C GLN A 361 -20.15 0.76 0.16
N ARG A 362 -19.33 0.04 0.95
CA ARG A 362 -19.09 -1.40 0.78
C ARG A 362 -20.40 -2.20 0.89
N ARG A 363 -21.17 -1.99 1.96
CA ARG A 363 -22.46 -2.68 2.17
C ARG A 363 -23.45 -2.41 1.04
N ARG A 364 -23.57 -1.15 0.62
CA ARG A 364 -24.47 -0.72 -0.46
C ARG A 364 -24.13 -1.39 -1.78
N PHE A 365 -22.85 -1.47 -2.12
CA PHE A 365 -22.41 -2.13 -3.34
C PHE A 365 -22.75 -3.64 -3.33
N ALA A 366 -22.44 -4.35 -2.24
CA ALA A 366 -22.81 -5.76 -2.10
C ALA A 366 -24.33 -5.98 -2.17
N LYS A 367 -25.10 -5.12 -1.48
CA LYS A 367 -26.57 -5.16 -1.53
C LYS A 367 -27.10 -5.00 -2.95
N ASN A 368 -26.54 -4.06 -3.71
CA ASN A 368 -26.93 -3.84 -5.11
C ASN A 368 -26.64 -5.08 -5.98
N ILE A 369 -25.51 -5.77 -5.77
CA ILE A 369 -25.23 -7.05 -6.45
C ILE A 369 -26.36 -8.06 -6.18
N ILE A 370 -26.72 -8.24 -4.91
CA ILE A 370 -27.75 -9.20 -4.49
C ILE A 370 -29.12 -8.83 -5.08
N GLU A 371 -29.52 -7.56 -4.98
CA GLU A 371 -30.79 -7.05 -5.50
C GLU A 371 -30.89 -7.27 -7.01
N LYS A 372 -29.84 -6.94 -7.77
CA LYS A 372 -29.79 -7.09 -9.22
C LYS A 372 -29.71 -8.54 -9.69
N LEU A 373 -29.16 -9.42 -8.85
CA LEU A 373 -29.24 -10.87 -9.03
C LEU A 373 -30.54 -11.45 -8.45
N PHE A 374 -31.66 -10.72 -8.59
CA PHE A 374 -33.00 -11.17 -8.23
C PHE A 374 -33.20 -11.47 -6.74
N ASN A 375 -32.54 -10.70 -5.87
CA ASN A 375 -32.58 -10.84 -4.41
C ASN A 375 -32.12 -12.22 -3.89
N THR A 376 -31.36 -12.98 -4.69
CA THR A 376 -30.81 -14.27 -4.26
C THR A 376 -29.51 -14.57 -4.97
N VAL A 377 -28.47 -14.88 -4.21
CA VAL A 377 -27.16 -15.33 -4.73
C VAL A 377 -26.77 -16.72 -4.26
N HIS A 378 -27.65 -17.41 -3.53
CA HIS A 378 -27.44 -18.77 -3.08
C HIS A 378 -27.14 -19.69 -4.28
N ASP A 379 -26.05 -20.44 -4.20
CA ASP A 379 -25.51 -21.32 -5.25
C ASP A 379 -25.11 -20.64 -6.57
N LYS A 380 -25.25 -19.32 -6.70
CA LYS A 380 -24.79 -18.61 -7.90
C LYS A 380 -23.28 -18.44 -7.85
N SER A 381 -22.64 -18.78 -8.97
CA SER A 381 -21.24 -18.42 -9.19
C SER A 381 -21.09 -16.92 -9.48
N VAL A 382 -20.17 -16.25 -8.77
CA VAL A 382 -19.80 -14.85 -8.92
C VAL A 382 -18.28 -14.77 -9.11
N ALA A 383 -17.86 -14.25 -10.25
CA ALA A 383 -16.45 -14.01 -10.56
C ALA A 383 -16.00 -12.68 -9.96
N ILE A 384 -14.91 -12.70 -9.19
CA ILE A 384 -14.32 -11.55 -8.53
C ILE A 384 -12.97 -11.25 -9.17
N LEU A 385 -12.85 -10.09 -9.83
CA LEU A 385 -11.60 -9.61 -10.40
C LEU A 385 -10.99 -8.54 -9.50
N GLY A 386 -9.84 -8.88 -8.92
CA GLY A 386 -9.10 -8.06 -7.97
C GLY A 386 -9.44 -8.39 -6.52
N PHE A 387 -8.40 -8.57 -5.71
CA PHE A 387 -8.49 -8.81 -4.28
C PHE A 387 -7.59 -7.87 -3.46
N SER A 388 -6.48 -7.38 -4.03
CA SER A 388 -5.65 -6.38 -3.36
C SER A 388 -6.43 -5.08 -3.13
N PHE A 389 -6.05 -4.29 -2.13
CA PHE A 389 -6.81 -3.07 -1.80
C PHE A 389 -6.70 -1.97 -2.88
N LYS A 390 -5.65 -2.03 -3.70
CA LYS A 390 -5.38 -1.18 -4.87
C LYS A 390 -4.51 -1.93 -5.88
N LYS A 391 -4.37 -1.41 -7.10
CA LYS A 391 -3.44 -1.98 -8.08
C LYS A 391 -1.97 -1.86 -7.65
N ASN A 392 -1.12 -2.67 -8.28
CA ASN A 392 0.34 -2.70 -8.14
C ASN A 392 0.88 -3.11 -6.75
N THR A 393 0.06 -3.74 -5.91
CA THR A 393 0.48 -4.34 -4.63
C THR A 393 -0.13 -5.73 -4.46
N GLY A 394 0.56 -6.61 -3.73
CA GLY A 394 0.02 -7.89 -3.27
C GLY A 394 -0.66 -7.81 -1.89
N ASP A 395 -0.79 -6.62 -1.32
CA ASP A 395 -1.43 -6.42 -0.01
C ASP A 395 -2.95 -6.45 -0.10
N ALA A 396 -3.55 -7.30 0.72
CA ALA A 396 -5.00 -7.49 0.84
C ALA A 396 -5.56 -6.98 2.18
N ARG A 397 -4.72 -6.45 3.08
CA ARG A 397 -5.14 -5.94 4.39
C ARG A 397 -6.19 -4.83 4.23
N GLU A 398 -7.30 -4.97 4.97
CA GLU A 398 -8.45 -4.05 4.91
C GLU A 398 -8.96 -3.80 3.46
N SER A 399 -8.73 -4.74 2.54
CA SER A 399 -9.21 -4.63 1.16
C SER A 399 -10.73 -4.65 1.14
N SER A 400 -11.35 -3.69 0.44
CA SER A 400 -12.79 -3.68 0.21
C SER A 400 -13.27 -4.97 -0.46
N ALA A 401 -12.43 -5.62 -1.27
CA ALA A 401 -12.74 -6.91 -1.88
C ALA A 401 -13.05 -7.98 -0.82
N SER A 402 -12.28 -8.03 0.27
CA SER A 402 -12.52 -8.98 1.36
C SER A 402 -13.88 -8.77 2.04
N TYR A 403 -14.36 -7.52 2.14
CA TYR A 403 -15.66 -7.21 2.73
C TYR A 403 -16.80 -7.61 1.81
N ILE A 404 -16.71 -7.24 0.52
CA ILE A 404 -17.72 -7.61 -0.48
C ILE A 404 -17.85 -9.13 -0.59
N CYS A 405 -16.73 -9.84 -0.70
CA CYS A 405 -16.72 -11.30 -0.75
C CYS A 405 -17.40 -11.91 0.49
N ARG A 406 -17.12 -11.41 1.70
CA ARG A 406 -17.79 -11.88 2.92
C ARG A 406 -19.31 -11.66 2.88
N TYR A 407 -19.77 -10.48 2.45
CA TYR A 407 -21.21 -10.23 2.30
C TYR A 407 -21.88 -11.18 1.30
N LEU A 408 -21.20 -11.52 0.21
CA LEU A 408 -21.73 -12.46 -0.80
C LEU A 408 -21.71 -13.92 -0.29
N LEU A 409 -20.67 -14.30 0.45
CA LEU A 409 -20.57 -15.63 1.08
C LEU A 409 -21.65 -15.84 2.15
N ASP A 410 -21.92 -14.81 2.96
CA ASP A 410 -22.99 -14.83 3.97
C ASP A 410 -24.38 -15.06 3.34
N GLU A 411 -24.55 -14.73 2.06
CA GLU A 411 -25.77 -14.93 1.26
C GLU A 411 -25.71 -16.21 0.38
N GLY A 412 -24.70 -17.05 0.56
CA GLY A 412 -24.56 -18.37 -0.08
C GLY A 412 -23.99 -18.35 -1.50
N ALA A 413 -23.34 -17.26 -1.93
CA ALA A 413 -22.69 -17.20 -3.24
C ALA A 413 -21.46 -18.13 -3.32
N LYS A 414 -21.17 -18.60 -4.54
CA LYS A 414 -19.93 -19.32 -4.87
C LYS A 414 -18.97 -18.34 -5.56
N LEU A 415 -17.84 -18.03 -4.95
CA LEU A 415 -16.90 -17.03 -5.43
C LEU A 415 -15.75 -17.66 -6.23
N ASN A 416 -15.55 -17.14 -7.45
CA ASN A 416 -14.39 -17.45 -8.28
C ASN A 416 -13.47 -16.22 -8.31
N ILE A 417 -12.35 -16.25 -7.59
CA ILE A 417 -11.51 -15.06 -7.36
C ILE A 417 -10.25 -15.13 -8.23
N TYR A 418 -9.93 -14.02 -8.89
CA TYR A 418 -8.64 -13.81 -9.56
C TYR A 418 -8.01 -12.49 -9.12
N ASP A 419 -6.75 -12.54 -8.67
CA ASP A 419 -5.91 -11.37 -8.48
C ASP A 419 -4.47 -11.67 -8.98
N PRO A 420 -3.81 -10.75 -9.72
CA PRO A 420 -2.49 -11.01 -10.31
C PRO A 420 -1.33 -11.11 -9.33
N LYS A 421 -1.48 -10.58 -8.10
CA LYS A 421 -0.38 -10.42 -7.14
C LYS A 421 -0.69 -10.89 -5.73
N VAL A 422 -1.95 -11.02 -5.33
CA VAL A 422 -2.29 -11.50 -3.99
C VAL A 422 -2.09 -13.03 -3.91
N PRO A 423 -1.29 -13.55 -2.95
CA PRO A 423 -1.13 -14.98 -2.75
C PRO A 423 -2.42 -15.68 -2.33
N LYS A 424 -2.64 -16.91 -2.81
CA LYS A 424 -3.82 -17.74 -2.47
C LYS A 424 -4.04 -17.86 -0.95
N SER A 425 -2.96 -18.07 -0.20
CA SER A 425 -3.00 -18.18 1.27
C SER A 425 -3.46 -16.89 1.97
N ALA A 426 -3.17 -15.72 1.39
CA ALA A 426 -3.63 -14.44 1.92
C ALA A 426 -5.14 -14.26 1.71
N ILE A 427 -5.65 -14.64 0.53
CA ILE A 427 -7.09 -14.60 0.21
C ILE A 427 -7.88 -15.47 1.19
N PHE A 428 -7.49 -16.74 1.37
CA PHE A 428 -8.17 -17.66 2.29
C PHE A 428 -8.15 -17.17 3.74
N ARG A 429 -6.99 -16.68 4.21
CA ARG A 429 -6.86 -16.10 5.56
C ARG A 429 -7.82 -14.93 5.76
N ASP A 430 -7.87 -14.00 4.81
CA ASP A 430 -8.64 -12.77 4.95
C ASP A 430 -10.16 -13.02 4.82
N LEU A 431 -10.56 -14.06 4.08
CA LEU A 431 -11.94 -14.54 4.00
C LEU A 431 -12.34 -15.47 5.17
N ARG A 432 -11.38 -15.90 5.99
CA ARG A 432 -11.56 -16.85 7.11
C ARG A 432 -12.14 -18.20 6.65
N CYS A 433 -11.72 -18.68 5.49
CA CYS A 433 -12.08 -19.98 4.96
C CYS A 433 -10.84 -20.83 4.69
N SER A 434 -11.02 -22.15 4.58
CA SER A 434 -9.96 -23.11 4.25
C SER A 434 -10.01 -23.49 2.77
N GLU A 435 -8.84 -23.83 2.24
CA GLU A 435 -8.71 -24.45 0.91
C GLU A 435 -9.34 -25.86 0.87
N TYR A 436 -9.35 -26.54 2.01
CA TYR A 436 -9.93 -27.86 2.20
C TYR A 436 -11.37 -27.75 2.73
N SER A 437 -12.32 -28.40 2.08
CA SER A 437 -13.62 -28.70 2.70
C SER A 437 -13.38 -29.69 3.84
N ASP A 438 -13.81 -29.37 5.06
CA ASP A 438 -13.83 -30.35 6.15
C ASP A 438 -14.72 -31.53 5.73
N GLU A 439 -14.12 -32.67 5.38
CA GLU A 439 -14.82 -33.91 5.00
C GLU A 439 -15.75 -34.43 6.11
N SER A 440 -15.62 -33.90 7.33
CA SER A 440 -16.46 -34.25 8.48
C SER A 440 -17.85 -33.57 8.48
N ASN A 441 -18.06 -32.55 7.64
CA ASN A 441 -19.36 -31.93 7.41
C ASN A 441 -19.83 -32.28 5.99
N ASN A 442 -20.75 -33.24 5.87
CA ASN A 442 -21.33 -33.75 4.62
C ASN A 442 -22.09 -32.71 3.74
N GLU A 443 -21.92 -31.40 3.97
CA GLU A 443 -22.65 -30.32 3.28
C GLU A 443 -21.78 -29.12 2.86
N SER A 444 -20.48 -29.05 3.18
CA SER A 444 -19.66 -27.86 2.86
C SER A 444 -19.05 -27.92 1.45
N GLN A 445 -19.87 -27.65 0.44
CA GLN A 445 -19.35 -27.34 -0.91
C GLN A 445 -18.38 -26.16 -0.82
N ILE A 446 -17.18 -26.29 -1.39
CA ILE A 446 -16.17 -25.21 -1.42
C ILE A 446 -16.79 -23.96 -2.07
N GLN A 447 -17.06 -22.93 -1.26
CA GLN A 447 -17.69 -21.68 -1.71
C GLN A 447 -16.69 -20.70 -2.33
N VAL A 448 -15.38 -20.94 -2.22
CA VAL A 448 -14.34 -20.04 -2.75
C VAL A 448 -13.33 -20.82 -3.58
N GLN A 449 -13.16 -20.45 -4.85
CA GLN A 449 -12.14 -20.99 -5.74
C GLN A 449 -11.24 -19.86 -6.23
N ILE A 450 -9.92 -20.09 -6.21
CA ILE A 450 -8.93 -19.10 -6.66
C ILE A 450 -8.35 -19.53 -8.00
N HIS A 451 -8.53 -18.68 -8.99
CA HIS A 451 -8.17 -18.90 -10.39
C HIS A 451 -6.86 -18.21 -10.74
N ASP A 452 -6.23 -18.67 -11.81
CA ASP A 452 -4.94 -18.13 -12.28
C ASP A 452 -5.13 -17.06 -13.40
N ASN A 453 -6.36 -16.88 -13.92
CA ASN A 453 -6.70 -15.84 -14.88
C ASN A 453 -8.19 -15.44 -14.80
N ALA A 454 -8.51 -14.27 -15.37
CA ALA A 454 -9.87 -13.72 -15.36
C ALA A 454 -10.90 -14.55 -16.15
N TYR A 455 -10.47 -15.25 -17.22
CA TYR A 455 -11.38 -16.03 -18.07
C TYR A 455 -11.88 -17.29 -17.36
N SER A 456 -11.00 -18.04 -16.70
CA SER A 456 -11.40 -19.22 -15.93
C SER A 456 -12.24 -18.84 -14.71
N ALA A 457 -11.99 -17.68 -14.10
CA ALA A 457 -12.83 -17.17 -13.02
C ALA A 457 -14.27 -16.88 -13.49
N ALA A 458 -14.43 -16.39 -14.72
CA ALA A 458 -15.72 -16.03 -15.31
C ALA A 458 -16.53 -17.21 -15.89
N GLU A 459 -15.91 -18.38 -16.05
CA GLU A 459 -16.58 -19.57 -16.60
C GLU A 459 -17.77 -20.00 -15.73
N GLY A 460 -18.96 -20.03 -16.33
CA GLY A 460 -20.22 -20.34 -15.63
C GLY A 460 -20.66 -19.31 -14.59
N ALA A 461 -20.01 -18.14 -14.51
CA ALA A 461 -20.39 -17.10 -13.56
C ALA A 461 -21.69 -16.39 -13.99
N HIS A 462 -22.51 -16.02 -13.01
CA HIS A 462 -23.73 -15.20 -13.22
C HIS A 462 -23.39 -13.71 -13.24
N ALA A 463 -22.37 -13.33 -12.49
CA ALA A 463 -21.89 -11.97 -12.37
C ALA A 463 -20.37 -11.91 -12.36
N LEU A 464 -19.82 -10.86 -12.95
CA LEU A 464 -18.43 -10.46 -12.85
C LEU A 464 -18.34 -9.17 -12.04
N VAL A 465 -17.53 -9.15 -10.99
CA VAL A 465 -17.40 -8.02 -10.07
C VAL A 465 -15.96 -7.52 -10.06
N ILE A 466 -15.76 -6.27 -10.45
CA ILE A 466 -14.44 -5.63 -10.46
C ILE A 466 -14.23 -4.90 -9.14
N LEU A 467 -13.27 -5.35 -8.34
CA LEU A 467 -13.00 -4.80 -7.01
C LEU A 467 -11.64 -4.14 -6.87
N THR A 468 -10.74 -4.33 -7.84
CA THR A 468 -9.42 -3.67 -7.89
C THR A 468 -9.11 -3.19 -9.30
N GLU A 469 -8.58 -1.99 -9.43
CA GLU A 469 -8.32 -1.28 -10.69
C GLU A 469 -7.06 -1.75 -11.44
N TRP A 470 -6.79 -3.06 -11.49
CA TRP A 470 -5.68 -3.60 -12.27
C TRP A 470 -5.81 -3.22 -13.75
N ASP A 471 -4.72 -2.71 -14.33
CA ASP A 471 -4.77 -2.18 -15.70
C ASP A 471 -5.08 -3.27 -16.74
N GLU A 472 -4.75 -4.53 -16.48
CA GLU A 472 -5.09 -5.66 -17.36
C GLU A 472 -6.60 -5.85 -17.55
N PHE A 473 -7.43 -5.51 -16.55
CA PHE A 473 -8.88 -5.69 -16.61
C PHE A 473 -9.51 -4.78 -17.66
N LYS A 474 -8.90 -3.62 -17.96
CA LYS A 474 -9.38 -2.69 -18.99
C LYS A 474 -9.28 -3.26 -20.40
N SER A 475 -8.41 -4.24 -20.62
CA SER A 475 -8.05 -4.78 -21.94
C SER A 475 -8.45 -6.24 -22.15
N LEU A 476 -9.23 -6.83 -21.24
CA LEU A 476 -9.72 -8.20 -21.39
C LEU A 476 -10.66 -8.33 -22.61
N ASP A 477 -10.70 -9.53 -23.19
CA ASP A 477 -11.69 -9.85 -24.22
C ASP A 477 -13.05 -10.15 -23.58
N TYR A 478 -13.86 -9.11 -23.47
CA TYR A 478 -15.18 -9.20 -22.86
C TYR A 478 -16.21 -9.96 -23.71
N GLU A 479 -15.98 -10.14 -25.01
CA GLU A 479 -16.86 -10.99 -25.85
C GLU A 479 -16.65 -12.46 -25.49
N VAL A 480 -15.39 -12.88 -25.28
CA VAL A 480 -15.06 -14.22 -24.79
C VAL A 480 -15.63 -14.43 -23.39
N ILE A 481 -15.42 -13.48 -22.47
CA ILE A 481 -15.98 -13.55 -21.10
C ILE A 481 -17.51 -13.66 -21.15
N TYR A 482 -18.17 -12.87 -22.00
CA TYR A 482 -19.62 -12.95 -22.18
C TYR A 482 -20.04 -14.35 -22.63
N GLY A 483 -19.33 -14.96 -23.57
CA GLY A 483 -19.60 -16.33 -24.04
C GLY A 483 -19.48 -17.40 -22.95
N LEU A 484 -18.59 -17.20 -21.99
CA LEU A 484 -18.33 -18.14 -20.87
C LEU A 484 -19.35 -18.04 -19.72
N MET A 485 -20.04 -16.90 -19.59
CA MET A 485 -20.93 -16.62 -18.45
C MET A 485 -22.36 -17.16 -18.63
N MET A 486 -23.07 -17.33 -17.52
CA MET A 486 -24.51 -17.61 -17.52
C MET A 486 -25.31 -16.40 -18.01
N LYS A 487 -26.54 -16.62 -18.49
CA LYS A 487 -27.43 -15.55 -19.00
C LYS A 487 -28.67 -15.39 -18.11
N PRO A 488 -29.11 -14.14 -17.84
CA PRO A 488 -28.45 -12.87 -18.19
C PRO A 488 -27.11 -12.70 -17.46
N ALA A 489 -26.11 -12.14 -18.17
CA ALA A 489 -24.76 -11.96 -17.65
C ALA A 489 -24.61 -10.54 -17.08
N PHE A 490 -24.22 -10.43 -15.81
CA PHE A 490 -24.07 -9.15 -15.12
C PHE A 490 -22.60 -8.74 -14.96
N ILE A 491 -22.33 -7.45 -15.06
CA ILE A 491 -21.05 -6.85 -14.66
C ILE A 491 -21.32 -5.77 -13.60
N PHE A 492 -20.57 -5.82 -12.50
CA PHE A 492 -20.54 -4.79 -11.46
C PHE A 492 -19.15 -4.16 -11.39
N ASP A 493 -19.01 -2.95 -11.91
CA ASP A 493 -17.76 -2.20 -11.86
C ASP A 493 -17.69 -1.35 -10.57
N GLY A 494 -16.94 -1.84 -9.59
CA GLY A 494 -16.68 -1.14 -8.33
C GLY A 494 -15.55 -0.12 -8.40
N ARG A 495 -14.90 0.06 -9.56
CA ARG A 495 -13.74 0.93 -9.77
C ARG A 495 -13.89 1.92 -10.92
N VAL A 496 -14.98 1.81 -11.68
CA VAL A 496 -15.35 2.71 -12.80
C VAL A 496 -14.22 2.78 -13.85
N ILE A 497 -13.65 1.63 -14.18
CA ILE A 497 -12.52 1.50 -15.11
C ILE A 497 -12.89 0.92 -16.47
N LEU A 498 -14.09 0.37 -16.62
CA LEU A 498 -14.51 -0.31 -17.84
C LEU A 498 -15.22 0.61 -18.83
N ASP A 499 -15.22 0.20 -20.11
CA ASP A 499 -16.03 0.79 -21.16
C ASP A 499 -17.46 0.23 -21.09
N HIS A 500 -18.30 0.86 -20.27
CA HIS A 500 -19.67 0.41 -20.02
C HIS A 500 -20.54 0.35 -21.28
N GLN A 501 -20.36 1.28 -22.23
CA GLN A 501 -21.15 1.32 -23.46
C GLN A 501 -20.81 0.12 -24.34
N ARG A 502 -19.51 -0.20 -24.47
CA ARG A 502 -19.08 -1.41 -25.18
C ARG A 502 -19.64 -2.67 -24.53
N LEU A 503 -19.58 -2.78 -23.20
CA LEU A 503 -20.11 -3.95 -22.48
C LEU A 503 -21.62 -4.13 -22.70
N GLN A 504 -22.40 -3.05 -22.69
CA GLN A 504 -23.83 -3.10 -23.01
C GLN A 504 -24.07 -3.56 -24.45
N SER A 505 -23.25 -3.12 -25.41
CA SER A 505 -23.36 -3.54 -26.82
C SER A 505 -23.07 -5.03 -27.04
N ILE A 506 -22.23 -5.64 -26.21
CA ILE A 506 -21.97 -7.09 -26.20
C ILE A 506 -23.18 -7.86 -25.64
N GLY A 507 -23.96 -7.23 -24.75
CA GLY A 507 -25.16 -7.80 -24.14
C GLY A 507 -25.09 -8.02 -22.64
N PHE A 508 -24.08 -7.47 -21.95
CA PHE A 508 -24.03 -7.47 -20.49
C PHE A 508 -25.09 -6.53 -19.90
N ILE A 509 -25.62 -6.92 -18.74
CA ILE A 509 -26.32 -5.99 -17.84
C ILE A 509 -25.27 -5.36 -16.93
N VAL A 510 -25.04 -4.06 -17.12
CA VAL A 510 -23.91 -3.35 -16.51
C VAL A 510 -24.38 -2.45 -15.39
N HIS A 511 -23.74 -2.58 -14.24
CA HIS A 511 -23.88 -1.69 -13.09
C HIS A 511 -22.50 -1.15 -12.70
N SER A 512 -22.44 0.13 -12.35
CA SER A 512 -21.20 0.77 -11.91
C SER A 512 -21.49 1.76 -10.81
N ILE A 513 -20.52 1.96 -9.92
CA ILE A 513 -20.58 3.03 -8.93
C ILE A 513 -20.67 4.39 -9.64
N GLY A 514 -21.55 5.25 -9.13
CA GLY A 514 -21.65 6.64 -9.57
C GLY A 514 -22.24 6.86 -10.97
N LEU A 515 -22.84 5.84 -11.58
CA LEU A 515 -23.42 5.91 -12.93
C LEU A 515 -24.83 5.33 -12.95
N LYS A 516 -25.77 6.04 -13.58
CA LYS A 516 -27.07 5.48 -13.95
C LYS A 516 -27.01 4.98 -15.39
N LEU A 517 -26.82 3.69 -15.55
CA LEU A 517 -26.77 3.04 -16.86
C LEU A 517 -28.18 2.55 -17.26
N SER A 518 -28.53 2.67 -18.53
CA SER A 518 -29.79 2.12 -19.06
C SER A 518 -29.76 0.60 -18.96
N GLU A 519 -30.72 0.00 -18.25
CA GLU A 519 -31.02 -1.42 -18.39
C GLU A 519 -31.56 -1.58 -19.81
N GLY A 520 -30.75 -2.12 -20.73
CA GLY A 520 -31.17 -2.27 -22.12
C GLY A 520 -32.49 -3.03 -22.15
N ASP A 521 -33.51 -2.46 -22.79
CA ASP A 521 -34.83 -3.08 -22.98
C ASP A 521 -34.69 -4.35 -23.82
N SER A 522 -34.33 -5.46 -23.19
CA SER A 522 -34.46 -6.80 -23.75
C SER A 522 -35.86 -7.36 -23.48
N HIS A 523 -36.89 -6.53 -23.63
CA HIS A 523 -38.29 -6.92 -23.86
C HIS A 523 -39.09 -5.70 -24.33
N SER A 524 -38.91 -5.30 -25.59
CA SER A 524 -40.00 -4.64 -26.33
C SER A 524 -41.08 -5.69 -26.64
N THR A 525 -41.78 -6.19 -25.63
CA THR A 525 -43.17 -6.56 -25.83
C THR A 525 -43.91 -5.25 -25.96
N GLY A 526 -44.40 -4.93 -27.16
CA GLY A 526 -45.09 -3.69 -27.45
C GLY A 526 -46.18 -3.40 -26.44
N ASN A 527 -45.90 -2.48 -25.53
CA ASN A 527 -46.90 -1.69 -24.85
C ASN A 527 -46.70 -0.28 -25.36
N GLY A 528 -47.69 0.20 -26.11
CA GLY A 528 -47.69 1.55 -26.68
C GLY A 528 -47.45 2.58 -25.57
N MET A 529 -46.31 3.26 -25.62
CA MET A 529 -46.16 4.52 -24.91
C MET A 529 -46.94 5.56 -25.70
N ALA A 530 -47.97 6.13 -25.08
CA ALA A 530 -48.62 7.31 -25.61
C ALA A 530 -47.64 8.50 -25.56
N GLU A 531 -47.38 9.11 -26.72
CA GLU A 531 -46.58 10.33 -26.81
C GLU A 531 -47.50 11.55 -26.62
N LEU A 532 -47.11 12.46 -25.74
CA LEU A 532 -47.73 13.78 -25.60
C LEU A 532 -47.04 14.75 -26.56
N LYS A 533 -47.76 15.19 -27.59
CA LYS A 533 -47.26 16.18 -28.55
C LYS A 533 -47.95 17.52 -28.32
N LEU A 534 -47.15 18.54 -28.05
CA LEU A 534 -47.61 19.92 -27.90
C LEU A 534 -47.50 20.64 -29.24
N THR A 535 -48.64 20.98 -29.83
CA THR A 535 -48.71 21.79 -31.06
C THR A 535 -49.70 22.92 -30.84
N ASN A 536 -49.27 24.17 -31.04
CA ASN A 536 -50.09 25.38 -30.88
C ASN A 536 -50.85 25.50 -29.55
N GLY A 537 -50.26 25.01 -28.45
CA GLY A 537 -50.83 25.13 -27.10
C GLY A 537 -51.92 24.12 -26.75
N ILE A 538 -52.16 23.13 -27.60
CA ILE A 538 -53.05 21.99 -27.33
C ILE A 538 -52.18 20.74 -27.10
N CYS A 539 -52.53 19.96 -26.08
CA CYS A 539 -51.79 18.76 -25.69
C CYS A 539 -52.57 17.54 -26.19
N ASP A 540 -52.08 16.90 -27.26
CA ASP A 540 -52.74 15.74 -27.86
C ASP A 540 -52.08 14.44 -27.38
N LEU A 541 -52.90 13.47 -26.97
CA LEU A 541 -52.48 12.11 -26.64
C LEU A 541 -52.44 11.27 -27.91
N ILE A 542 -51.25 10.78 -28.28
CA ILE A 542 -51.06 9.96 -29.48
C ILE A 542 -50.75 8.52 -29.07
N GLU A 543 -51.62 7.59 -29.44
CA GLU A 543 -51.44 6.16 -29.22
C GLU A 543 -51.44 5.44 -30.59
N ASN A 544 -50.37 4.69 -30.90
CA ASN A 544 -50.21 3.97 -32.17
C ASN A 544 -50.43 4.80 -33.44
N GLY A 545 -50.04 6.09 -33.43
CA GLY A 545 -50.13 6.97 -34.59
C GLY A 545 -51.52 7.54 -34.90
N GLN A 546 -52.50 7.36 -34.00
CA GLN A 546 -53.81 8.01 -34.09
C GLN A 546 -54.01 9.03 -32.95
N THR A 547 -54.52 10.22 -33.30
CA THR A 547 -54.88 11.26 -32.33
C THR A 547 -56.22 10.89 -31.68
N LEU A 548 -56.23 10.66 -30.37
CA LEU A 548 -57.46 10.44 -29.62
C LEU A 548 -58.04 11.80 -29.22
N SER A 549 -59.09 12.25 -29.92
CA SER A 549 -59.71 13.56 -29.65
C SER A 549 -60.73 13.48 -28.50
N GLN A 550 -60.42 14.10 -27.36
CA GLN A 550 -61.18 15.21 -26.75
C GLN A 550 -60.48 15.74 -25.50
#